data_AF-A0A822ECV2-F1
#
_entry.id   AF-A0A822ECV2-F1
#
_cell.length_a   1.000
_cell.length_b   1.000
_cell.length_c   1.000
_cell.angle_alpha   90.00
_cell.angle_beta   90.00
_cell.angle_gamma   90.00
#
_symmetry.space_group_name_H-M   'P 1'
#
loop_
_entity.id
_entity.type
_entity.pdbx_description
1 polymer ?
#
loop_
_entity_poly.entity_id
_entity_poly.type
_entity_poly.pdbx_seq_one_letter_code
_entity_poly.pdbx_strand_id
1 'polypeptide(L)'
;MSSYSSRNNRYYDSMRQSHGNNSRSQSGNPVDDDNMEGMSEDLQKIFDDDSKCARLLKKVLRDERSFDLRVQRIQEFQAYLEKSDSSKFIMKLAEPALNVLFEQFQERSHETIRSELAHCIGLIGYVMLNEGNPKFAEWIFERLNEVRKNDVQKQLLVSAFRQSIQNEHEVLCLTDHIQHISEQLKKILESVVHAPLMIAVTDTIIDLSRIYPQV
;
A
#
# COMPACT_ATOMS: atom_id res chain seq x y z
N MET A 1 61.28 34.93 -56.06
CA MET A 1 62.19 35.64 -55.13
C MET A 1 61.32 36.41 -54.13
N SER A 2 61.65 36.25 -52.85
CA SER A 2 61.23 37.01 -51.67
C SER A 2 59.74 37.01 -51.29
N SER A 3 59.28 36.34 -50.22
CA SER A 3 59.67 36.39 -48.79
C SER A 3 59.00 37.53 -48.01
N TYR A 4 58.10 37.13 -47.09
CA TYR A 4 57.93 37.59 -45.68
C TYR A 4 57.73 39.11 -45.41
N SER A 5 56.93 39.61 -44.47
CA SER A 5 56.36 39.05 -43.25
C SER A 5 55.44 40.06 -42.54
N SER A 6 54.53 39.52 -41.73
CA SER A 6 54.09 40.01 -40.40
C SER A 6 53.16 41.22 -40.27
N ARG A 7 51.94 40.96 -39.77
CA ARG A 7 51.52 41.16 -38.34
C ARG A 7 50.02 40.80 -38.21
N ASN A 8 49.66 39.60 -37.75
CA ASN A 8 49.36 39.24 -36.36
C ASN A 8 48.33 40.13 -35.64
N ASN A 9 47.07 39.65 -35.58
CA ASN A 9 46.28 39.60 -34.34
C ASN A 9 45.25 38.48 -34.50
N ARG A 10 45.46 37.33 -33.85
CA ARG A 10 44.83 36.96 -32.55
C ARG A 10 43.31 36.80 -32.71
N TYR A 11 42.66 35.67 -32.52
CA TYR A 11 42.93 34.46 -31.73
C TYR A 11 41.99 33.38 -32.28
N TYR A 12 42.51 32.28 -32.81
CA TYR A 12 41.87 30.97 -32.73
C TYR A 12 42.99 29.97 -32.45
N ASP A 13 42.64 28.97 -31.65
CA ASP A 13 43.34 27.71 -31.43
C ASP A 13 44.35 27.62 -30.28
N SER A 14 43.88 27.06 -29.17
CA SER A 14 44.64 26.06 -28.42
C SER A 14 43.69 25.04 -27.78
N MET A 15 43.41 24.02 -28.58
CA MET A 15 43.25 22.60 -28.24
C MET A 15 43.30 22.13 -26.76
N ARG A 16 42.38 21.16 -26.53
CA ARG A 16 42.56 19.84 -25.90
C ARG A 16 42.84 19.72 -24.39
N GLN A 17 41.91 18.97 -23.78
CA GLN A 17 42.09 17.82 -22.86
C GLN A 17 42.96 18.02 -21.62
N SER A 18 42.35 17.94 -20.43
CA SER A 18 42.59 16.82 -19.51
C SER A 18 41.63 16.89 -18.31
N HIS A 19 41.48 15.74 -17.67
CA HIS A 19 40.59 15.34 -16.60
C HIS A 19 40.53 16.23 -15.35
N GLY A 20 39.45 16.08 -14.58
CA GLY A 20 39.48 16.30 -13.14
C GLY A 20 38.13 16.63 -12.53
N ASN A 21 37.49 15.61 -11.96
CA ASN A 21 36.62 15.66 -10.78
C ASN A 21 35.60 16.79 -10.67
N ASN A 22 34.32 16.46 -10.88
CA ASN A 22 33.26 17.19 -10.20
C ASN A 22 32.42 16.25 -9.36
N SER A 23 32.52 16.49 -8.06
CA SER A 23 31.93 15.79 -6.95
C SER A 23 30.42 15.71 -7.08
N ARG A 24 29.92 14.48 -7.22
CA ARG A 24 28.51 14.14 -7.16
C ARG A 24 28.08 14.26 -5.70
N SER A 25 27.41 15.35 -5.35
CA SER A 25 26.78 15.53 -4.03
C SER A 25 25.67 14.49 -3.87
N GLN A 26 26.00 13.40 -3.18
CA GLN A 26 25.06 12.44 -2.61
C GLN A 26 24.24 13.13 -1.51
N SER A 27 22.92 12.98 -1.57
CA SER A 27 22.03 12.95 -0.40
C SER A 27 20.65 12.47 -0.84
N GLY A 28 20.61 11.22 -1.28
CA GLY A 28 19.39 10.46 -1.39
C GLY A 28 19.82 9.04 -1.11
N ASN A 29 19.64 8.57 0.12
CA ASN A 29 19.96 7.19 0.47
C ASN A 29 19.06 6.28 -0.39
N PRO A 30 19.63 5.49 -1.32
CA PRO A 30 19.00 4.23 -1.68
C PRO A 30 18.96 3.39 -0.41
N VAL A 31 17.95 2.54 -0.26
CA VAL A 31 18.11 1.45 0.71
C VAL A 31 19.18 0.59 0.07
N ASP A 32 20.38 0.59 0.64
CA ASP A 32 21.51 -0.18 0.12
C ASP A 32 21.11 -1.65 0.05
N ASP A 33 21.38 -2.28 -1.10
CA ASP A 33 21.11 -3.69 -1.44
C ASP A 33 21.77 -4.70 -0.46
N ASP A 34 22.63 -4.22 0.44
CA ASP A 34 23.51 -5.01 1.29
C ASP A 34 22.96 -5.31 2.70
N ASN A 35 21.69 -4.99 3.00
CA ASN A 35 21.09 -5.26 4.32
C ASN A 35 19.77 -6.07 4.26
N MET A 36 19.82 -7.21 3.56
CA MET A 36 18.74 -8.21 3.50
C MET A 36 18.64 -9.08 4.78
N GLU A 37 19.60 -9.02 5.69
CA GLU A 37 19.57 -9.80 6.94
C GLU A 37 18.58 -9.18 7.94
N GLY A 38 17.35 -9.71 7.97
CA GLY A 38 16.31 -9.33 8.94
C GLY A 38 14.97 -8.87 8.35
N MET A 39 14.81 -8.88 7.03
CA MET A 39 13.51 -8.63 6.39
C MET A 39 12.54 -9.79 6.64
N SER A 40 11.26 -9.47 6.89
CA SER A 40 10.22 -10.50 6.96
C SER A 40 10.09 -11.22 5.61
N GLU A 41 9.66 -12.49 5.63
CA GLU A 41 9.48 -13.28 4.40
C GLU A 41 8.54 -12.60 3.40
N ASP A 42 7.53 -11.88 3.90
CA ASP A 42 6.60 -11.14 3.06
C ASP A 42 7.22 -9.90 2.43
N LEU A 43 8.09 -9.21 3.15
CA LEU A 43 8.88 -8.12 2.60
C LEU A 43 9.82 -8.65 1.51
N GLN A 44 10.50 -9.79 1.73
CA GLN A 44 11.36 -10.42 0.72
C GLN A 44 10.58 -10.73 -0.57
N LYS A 45 9.41 -11.37 -0.46
CA LYS A 45 8.56 -11.68 -1.64
C LYS A 45 8.19 -10.45 -2.45
N ILE A 46 7.99 -9.30 -1.80
CA ILE A 46 7.72 -8.04 -2.48
C ILE A 46 8.98 -7.53 -3.17
N PHE A 47 10.13 -7.62 -2.50
CA PHE A 47 11.42 -7.15 -3.04
C PHE A 47 11.91 -7.96 -4.24
N ASP A 48 11.62 -9.26 -4.27
CA ASP A 48 11.93 -10.16 -5.39
C ASP A 48 11.03 -9.96 -6.62
N ASP A 49 9.93 -9.20 -6.49
CA ASP A 49 8.97 -8.96 -7.55
C ASP A 49 9.23 -7.61 -8.27
N ASP A 50 9.33 -7.67 -9.60
CA ASP A 50 9.58 -6.51 -10.48
C ASP A 50 8.30 -5.89 -11.08
N SER A 51 7.12 -6.42 -10.72
CA SER A 51 5.85 -5.90 -11.22
C SER A 51 5.66 -4.44 -10.82
N LYS A 52 4.78 -3.75 -11.56
CA LYS A 52 4.37 -2.40 -11.19
C LYS A 52 3.75 -2.35 -9.79
N CYS A 53 3.01 -3.40 -9.40
CA CYS A 53 2.44 -3.55 -8.07
C CYS A 53 3.53 -3.50 -6.99
N ALA A 54 4.54 -4.38 -7.10
CA ALA A 54 5.65 -4.44 -6.17
C ALA A 54 6.42 -3.12 -6.12
N ARG A 55 6.73 -2.50 -7.26
CA ARG A 55 7.46 -1.22 -7.30
C ARG A 55 6.70 -0.09 -6.61
N LEU A 56 5.38 -0.01 -6.75
CA LEU A 56 4.58 1.00 -6.05
C LEU A 56 4.51 0.71 -4.55
N LEU A 57 4.33 -0.56 -4.17
CA LEU A 57 4.32 -0.97 -2.78
C LEU A 57 5.68 -0.68 -2.09
N LYS A 58 6.81 -0.98 -2.74
CA LYS A 58 8.15 -0.62 -2.24
C LYS A 58 8.30 0.88 -1.96
N LYS A 59 7.67 1.75 -2.77
CA LYS A 59 7.65 3.20 -2.52
C LYS A 59 6.81 3.57 -1.29
N VAL A 60 5.70 2.87 -1.05
CA VAL A 60 4.84 3.06 0.14
C VAL A 60 5.58 2.66 1.42
N LEU A 61 6.34 1.57 1.36
CA LEU A 61 7.09 1.02 2.50
C LEU A 61 8.39 1.78 2.79
N ARG A 62 8.79 2.70 1.91
CA ARG A 62 9.99 3.50 2.13
C ARG A 62 9.76 4.48 3.26
N ASP A 63 10.72 4.56 4.18
CA ASP A 63 10.69 5.56 5.25
C ASP A 63 10.95 6.96 4.68
N GLU A 64 9.85 7.66 4.38
CA GLU A 64 9.87 9.01 3.85
C GLU A 64 9.69 10.03 4.98
N ARG A 65 10.62 10.99 5.09
CA ARG A 65 10.57 12.04 6.12
C ARG A 65 9.43 13.03 5.92
N SER A 66 8.95 13.18 4.69
CA SER A 66 7.87 14.12 4.35
C SER A 66 6.52 13.44 4.42
N PHE A 67 5.62 14.00 5.25
CA PHE A 67 4.24 13.55 5.35
C PHE A 67 3.52 13.59 4.00
N ASP A 68 3.64 14.69 3.24
CA ASP A 68 2.97 14.85 1.95
C ASP A 68 3.46 13.82 0.92
N LEU A 69 4.77 13.51 0.92
CA LEU A 69 5.31 12.48 0.05
C LEU A 69 4.78 11.09 0.41
N ARG A 70 4.66 10.76 1.70
CA ARG A 70 4.07 9.48 2.13
C ARG A 70 2.63 9.35 1.62
N VAL A 71 1.80 10.37 1.84
CA VAL A 71 0.40 10.38 1.38
C VAL A 71 0.34 10.24 -0.14
N GLN A 72 1.16 10.98 -0.89
CA GLN A 72 1.22 10.90 -2.35
C GLN A 72 1.58 9.49 -2.84
N ARG A 73 2.53 8.80 -2.21
CA ARG A 73 2.92 7.43 -2.59
C ARG A 73 1.81 6.42 -2.32
N ILE A 74 1.11 6.56 -1.20
CA ILE A 74 -0.03 5.70 -0.88
C ILE A 74 -1.14 5.91 -1.92
N GLN A 75 -1.46 7.16 -2.26
CA GLN A 75 -2.46 7.48 -3.28
C GLN A 75 -2.06 7.00 -4.69
N GLU A 76 -0.76 7.07 -5.05
CA GLU A 76 -0.25 6.50 -6.31
C GLU A 76 -0.48 4.97 -6.37
N PHE A 77 -0.35 4.30 -5.23
CA PHE A 77 -0.61 2.86 -5.11
C PHE A 77 -2.12 2.53 -5.14
N GLN A 78 -2.95 3.29 -4.43
CA GLN A 78 -4.42 3.15 -4.47
C GLN A 78 -4.97 3.27 -5.90
N ALA A 79 -4.56 4.32 -6.63
CA ALA A 79 -4.96 4.53 -8.02
C ALA A 79 -4.49 3.41 -8.97
N TYR A 80 -3.50 2.61 -8.57
CA TYR A 80 -3.11 1.39 -9.29
C TYR A 80 -4.00 0.19 -8.90
N LEU A 81 -4.34 0.05 -7.62
CA LEU A 81 -5.21 -1.01 -7.11
C LEU A 81 -6.64 -0.94 -7.67
N GLU A 82 -7.14 0.26 -7.93
CA GLU A 82 -8.48 0.49 -8.49
C GLU A 82 -8.63 0.03 -9.96
N LYS A 83 -7.53 -0.26 -10.66
CA LYS A 83 -7.56 -0.61 -12.08
C LYS A 83 -7.83 -2.10 -12.26
N SER A 84 -8.88 -2.44 -13.01
CA SER A 84 -9.28 -3.84 -13.23
C SER A 84 -8.24 -4.70 -13.96
N ASP A 85 -7.35 -4.08 -14.76
CA ASP A 85 -6.30 -4.78 -15.50
C ASP A 85 -5.10 -5.22 -14.64
N SER A 86 -5.07 -4.81 -13.37
CA SER A 86 -4.00 -5.13 -12.44
C SER A 86 -4.31 -6.29 -11.48
N SER A 87 -5.54 -6.84 -11.51
CA SER A 87 -6.02 -7.84 -10.53
C SER A 87 -5.07 -9.03 -10.36
N LYS A 88 -4.61 -9.62 -11.48
CA LYS A 88 -3.66 -10.75 -11.47
C LYS A 88 -2.34 -10.42 -10.75
N PHE A 89 -1.82 -9.22 -10.90
CA PHE A 89 -0.57 -8.81 -10.25
C PHE A 89 -0.78 -8.48 -8.77
N ILE A 90 -1.93 -7.91 -8.42
CA ILE A 90 -2.34 -7.68 -7.03
C ILE A 90 -2.50 -9.02 -6.33
N MET A 91 -3.22 -9.97 -6.92
CA MET A 91 -3.43 -11.30 -6.36
C MET A 91 -2.13 -12.06 -6.08
N LYS A 92 -1.11 -11.92 -6.94
CA LYS A 92 0.21 -12.52 -6.73
C LYS A 92 0.86 -12.06 -5.41
N LEU A 93 0.63 -10.82 -5.02
CA LEU A 93 1.26 -10.19 -3.86
C LEU A 93 0.28 -9.86 -2.74
N ALA A 94 -0.98 -10.30 -2.83
CA ALA A 94 -2.05 -9.81 -1.96
C ALA A 94 -1.75 -10.08 -0.49
N GLU A 95 -1.45 -11.33 -0.12
CA GLU A 95 -1.16 -11.71 1.26
C GLU A 95 0.12 -11.03 1.81
N PRO A 96 1.28 -11.06 1.11
CA PRO A 96 2.45 -10.29 1.53
C PRO A 96 2.17 -8.79 1.67
N ALA A 97 1.44 -8.20 0.73
CA ALA A 97 1.09 -6.78 0.73
C ALA A 97 0.21 -6.43 1.92
N LEU A 98 -0.80 -7.24 2.21
CA LEU A 98 -1.68 -7.06 3.37
C LEU A 98 -0.88 -7.07 4.67
N ASN A 99 0.04 -8.02 4.85
CA ASN A 99 0.86 -8.12 6.06
C ASN A 99 1.77 -6.90 6.24
N VAL A 100 2.53 -6.49 5.21
CA VAL A 100 3.43 -5.32 5.34
C VAL A 100 2.67 -3.99 5.48
N LEU A 101 1.52 -3.84 4.82
CA LEU A 101 0.67 -2.65 4.98
C LEU A 101 0.07 -2.60 6.39
N PHE A 102 -0.28 -3.76 6.95
CA PHE A 102 -0.78 -3.85 8.31
C PHE A 102 0.29 -3.51 9.35
N GLU A 103 1.52 -3.95 9.15
CA GLU A 103 2.67 -3.55 9.99
C GLU A 103 2.81 -2.02 10.01
N GLN A 104 2.81 -1.38 8.85
CA GLN A 104 2.85 0.09 8.71
C GLN A 104 1.62 0.79 9.33
N PHE A 105 0.45 0.16 9.26
CA PHE A 105 -0.78 0.65 9.86
C PHE A 105 -0.75 0.62 11.39
N GLN A 106 -0.10 -0.42 11.96
CA GLN A 106 0.08 -0.60 13.40
C GLN A 106 1.14 0.33 14.00
N GLU A 107 2.11 0.76 13.20
CA GLU A 107 3.09 1.75 13.64
C GLU A 107 2.43 3.05 14.13
N ARG A 108 3.18 3.83 14.93
CA ARG A 108 2.78 5.16 15.39
C ARG A 108 2.84 6.17 14.24
N SER A 109 1.98 5.97 13.25
CA SER A 109 1.77 6.83 12.11
C SER A 109 0.66 7.86 12.38
N HIS A 110 0.68 8.93 11.59
CA HIS A 110 -0.39 9.93 11.57
C HIS A 110 -1.72 9.28 11.16
N GLU A 111 -2.84 9.75 11.70
CA GLU A 111 -4.17 9.18 11.43
C GLU A 111 -4.52 9.17 9.94
N THR A 112 -4.18 10.24 9.22
CA THR A 112 -4.34 10.29 7.75
C THR A 112 -3.58 9.17 7.05
N ILE A 113 -2.30 8.95 7.37
CA ILE A 113 -1.51 7.86 6.77
C ILE A 113 -2.17 6.53 7.07
N ARG A 114 -2.64 6.33 8.30
CA ARG A 114 -3.32 5.11 8.71
C ARG A 114 -4.63 4.89 7.94
N SER A 115 -5.41 5.95 7.70
CA SER A 115 -6.62 5.89 6.88
C SER A 115 -6.29 5.54 5.43
N GLU A 116 -5.24 6.13 4.87
CA GLU A 116 -4.80 5.85 3.49
C GLU A 116 -4.29 4.40 3.35
N LEU A 117 -3.58 3.87 4.36
CA LEU A 117 -3.16 2.46 4.40
C LEU A 117 -4.35 1.50 4.53
N ALA A 118 -5.34 1.85 5.37
CA ALA A 118 -6.57 1.06 5.49
C ALA A 118 -7.34 1.01 4.16
N HIS A 119 -7.34 2.11 3.40
CA HIS A 119 -7.94 2.15 2.07
C HIS A 119 -7.22 1.22 1.09
N CYS A 120 -5.88 1.16 1.12
CA CYS A 120 -5.12 0.17 0.34
C CYS A 120 -5.50 -1.26 0.72
N ILE A 121 -5.63 -1.56 2.01
CA ILE A 121 -6.07 -2.87 2.51
C ILE A 121 -7.47 -3.22 1.97
N GLY A 122 -8.40 -2.27 2.01
CA GLY A 122 -9.75 -2.46 1.47
C GLY A 122 -9.77 -2.70 -0.04
N LEU A 123 -8.93 -2.00 -0.81
CA LEU A 123 -8.78 -2.20 -2.25
C LEU A 123 -8.15 -3.55 -2.61
N ILE A 124 -7.15 -4.02 -1.85
CA ILE A 124 -6.60 -5.37 -2.03
C ILE A 124 -7.67 -6.42 -1.70
N GLY A 125 -8.40 -6.22 -0.59
CA GLY A 125 -9.51 -7.09 -0.21
C GLY A 125 -10.60 -7.17 -1.27
N TYR A 126 -10.97 -6.03 -1.85
CA TYR A 126 -11.91 -5.97 -2.97
C TYR A 126 -11.46 -6.86 -4.13
N VAL A 127 -10.20 -6.74 -4.55
CA VAL A 127 -9.65 -7.58 -5.61
C VAL A 127 -9.67 -9.06 -5.23
N MET A 128 -9.31 -9.40 -3.98
CA MET A 128 -9.35 -10.80 -3.52
C MET A 128 -10.77 -11.38 -3.56
N LEU A 129 -11.77 -10.67 -3.04
CA LEU A 129 -13.15 -11.14 -3.01
C LEU A 129 -13.74 -11.28 -4.42
N ASN A 130 -13.46 -10.33 -5.31
CA ASN A 130 -13.89 -10.40 -6.71
C ASN A 130 -13.23 -11.54 -7.49
N GLU A 131 -12.01 -11.93 -7.13
CA GLU A 131 -11.33 -13.09 -7.70
C GLU A 131 -11.73 -14.40 -6.97
N GLY A 132 -12.77 -14.35 -6.11
CA GLY A 132 -13.33 -15.51 -5.42
C GLY A 132 -12.47 -16.04 -4.27
N ASN A 133 -11.61 -15.21 -3.69
CA ASN A 133 -10.73 -15.59 -2.59
C ASN A 133 -11.25 -15.08 -1.23
N PRO A 134 -11.96 -15.91 -0.45
CA PRO A 134 -12.56 -15.50 0.82
C PRO A 134 -11.53 -15.29 1.95
N LYS A 135 -10.26 -15.65 1.75
CA LYS A 135 -9.21 -15.53 2.78
C LYS A 135 -9.00 -14.10 3.27
N PHE A 136 -9.39 -13.10 2.49
CA PHE A 136 -9.35 -11.71 2.96
C PHE A 136 -10.22 -11.50 4.21
N ALA A 137 -11.41 -12.12 4.26
CA ALA A 137 -12.29 -12.01 5.42
C ALA A 137 -11.65 -12.63 6.66
N GLU A 138 -11.08 -13.83 6.53
CA GLU A 138 -10.34 -14.48 7.63
C GLU A 138 -9.21 -13.58 8.13
N TRP A 139 -8.37 -13.10 7.20
CA TRP A 139 -7.24 -12.24 7.51
C TRP A 139 -7.67 -10.96 8.24
N ILE A 140 -8.69 -10.25 7.77
CA ILE A 140 -9.05 -8.96 8.38
C ILE A 140 -9.66 -9.12 9.77
N PHE A 141 -10.41 -10.21 10.01
CA PHE A 141 -10.96 -10.49 11.34
C PHE A 141 -9.89 -10.98 12.31
N GLU A 142 -8.87 -11.70 11.85
CA GLU A 142 -7.67 -11.98 12.66
C GLU A 142 -7.00 -10.66 13.08
N ARG A 143 -6.76 -9.74 12.14
CA ARG A 143 -6.15 -8.43 12.43
C ARG A 143 -7.02 -7.58 13.37
N LEU A 144 -8.33 -7.58 13.21
CA LEU A 144 -9.25 -6.89 14.14
C LEU A 144 -9.14 -7.41 15.58
N ASN A 145 -8.89 -8.71 15.75
CA ASN A 145 -8.67 -9.33 17.05
C ASN A 145 -7.27 -9.05 17.63
N GLU A 146 -6.27 -8.84 16.78
CA GLU A 146 -4.93 -8.40 17.17
C GLU A 146 -4.89 -6.94 17.67
N VAL A 147 -5.72 -6.07 17.08
CA VAL A 147 -5.85 -4.66 17.51
C VAL A 147 -6.50 -4.58 18.90
N ARG A 148 -5.69 -4.60 19.95
CA ARG A 148 -6.15 -4.50 21.33
C ARG A 148 -6.37 -3.04 21.75
N LYS A 149 -7.62 -2.71 22.10
CA LYS A 149 -8.04 -1.43 22.75
C LYS A 149 -7.83 -0.15 21.92
N ASN A 150 -7.64 -0.26 20.60
CA ASN A 150 -7.60 0.91 19.72
C ASN A 150 -8.82 0.93 18.80
N ASP A 151 -9.87 1.62 19.24
CA ASP A 151 -11.14 1.67 18.52
C ASP A 151 -11.03 2.41 17.19
N VAL A 152 -10.10 3.36 17.05
CA VAL A 152 -9.85 4.06 15.78
C VAL A 152 -9.23 3.11 14.76
N GLN A 153 -8.24 2.30 15.17
CA GLN A 153 -7.67 1.29 14.28
C GLN A 153 -8.71 0.23 13.89
N LYS A 154 -9.52 -0.24 14.85
CA LYS A 154 -10.63 -1.16 14.55
C LYS A 154 -11.62 -0.54 13.57
N GLN A 155 -11.97 0.73 13.76
CA GLN A 155 -12.88 1.44 12.86
C GLN A 155 -12.33 1.45 11.44
N LEU A 156 -11.05 1.80 11.26
CA LEU A 156 -10.42 1.85 9.95
C LEU A 156 -10.39 0.47 9.27
N LEU A 157 -10.12 -0.60 10.02
CA LEU A 157 -10.16 -1.98 9.49
C LEU A 157 -11.58 -2.43 9.13
N VAL A 158 -12.58 -2.12 9.95
CA VAL A 158 -13.99 -2.39 9.63
C VAL A 158 -14.40 -1.63 8.37
N SER A 159 -13.99 -0.36 8.23
CA SER A 159 -14.23 0.43 7.02
C SER A 159 -13.54 -0.17 5.79
N ALA A 160 -12.31 -0.68 5.92
CA ALA A 160 -11.60 -1.37 4.86
C ALA A 160 -12.31 -2.67 4.43
N PHE A 161 -12.79 -3.46 5.40
CA PHE A 161 -13.61 -4.64 5.11
C PHE A 161 -14.91 -4.24 4.40
N ARG A 162 -15.63 -3.24 4.91
CA ARG A 162 -16.84 -2.72 4.28
C ARG A 162 -16.60 -2.28 2.83
N GLN A 163 -15.50 -1.56 2.58
CA GLN A 163 -15.11 -1.17 1.24
C GLN A 163 -14.92 -2.38 0.32
N SER A 164 -14.29 -3.45 0.81
CA SER A 164 -14.04 -4.65 0.00
C SER A 164 -15.31 -5.37 -0.46
N ILE A 165 -16.38 -5.34 0.35
CA ILE A 165 -17.62 -6.06 0.06
C ILE A 165 -18.63 -5.26 -0.77
N GLN A 166 -18.44 -3.95 -0.94
CA GLN A 166 -19.42 -3.04 -1.57
C GLN A 166 -19.79 -3.42 -3.01
N ASN A 167 -18.97 -4.23 -3.69
CA ASN A 167 -19.16 -4.65 -5.07
C ASN A 167 -19.21 -6.19 -5.21
N GLU A 168 -19.35 -6.93 -4.10
CA GLU A 168 -19.30 -8.41 -4.10
C GLU A 168 -20.54 -9.08 -4.73
N HIS A 169 -21.46 -8.30 -5.30
CA HIS A 169 -22.73 -8.77 -5.88
C HIS A 169 -22.58 -9.80 -7.01
N GLU A 170 -21.39 -9.93 -7.59
CA GLU A 170 -21.15 -10.81 -8.75
C GLU A 170 -20.69 -12.22 -8.37
N VAL A 171 -19.88 -12.38 -7.31
CA VAL A 171 -19.22 -13.66 -6.97
C VAL A 171 -19.73 -14.26 -5.66
N LEU A 172 -20.31 -13.45 -4.75
CA LEU A 172 -20.86 -13.87 -3.45
C LEU A 172 -19.95 -14.89 -2.72
N CYS A 173 -18.64 -14.63 -2.71
CA CYS A 173 -17.64 -15.60 -2.26
C CYS A 173 -17.65 -15.80 -0.74
N LEU A 174 -18.25 -14.87 0.01
CA LEU A 174 -18.38 -14.95 1.47
C LEU A 174 -19.65 -15.70 1.94
N THR A 175 -20.42 -16.32 1.04
CA THR A 175 -21.67 -17.04 1.40
C THR A 175 -21.47 -18.03 2.57
N ASP A 176 -20.40 -18.82 2.54
CA ASP A 176 -20.12 -19.81 3.58
C ASP A 176 -19.54 -19.20 4.87
N HIS A 177 -19.06 -17.94 4.80
CA HIS A 177 -18.37 -17.24 5.90
C HIS A 177 -19.27 -16.21 6.58
N ILE A 178 -20.42 -15.86 5.99
CA ILE A 178 -21.26 -14.74 6.42
C ILE A 178 -21.77 -14.87 7.85
N GLN A 179 -22.06 -16.09 8.31
CA GLN A 179 -22.49 -16.35 9.69
C GLN A 179 -21.36 -16.02 10.66
N HIS A 180 -20.15 -16.50 10.38
CA HIS A 180 -18.97 -16.21 11.21
C HIS A 180 -18.65 -14.71 11.21
N ILE A 181 -18.64 -14.07 10.04
CA ILE A 181 -18.42 -12.63 9.87
C ILE A 181 -19.43 -11.83 10.71
N SER A 182 -20.71 -12.20 10.63
CA SER A 182 -21.78 -11.55 11.37
C SER A 182 -21.60 -11.69 12.88
N GLU A 183 -21.18 -12.87 13.36
CA GLU A 183 -20.87 -13.08 14.78
C GLU A 183 -19.67 -12.24 15.26
N GLN A 184 -18.61 -12.13 14.46
CA GLN A 184 -17.46 -11.28 14.80
C GLN A 184 -17.88 -9.81 14.90
N LEU A 185 -18.65 -9.32 13.94
CA LEU A 185 -19.16 -7.93 13.95
C LEU A 185 -20.09 -7.67 15.15
N LYS A 186 -20.97 -8.63 15.50
CA LYS A 186 -21.81 -8.54 16.70
C LYS A 186 -20.98 -8.45 17.98
N LYS A 187 -19.93 -9.28 18.14
CA LYS A 187 -19.02 -9.23 19.30
C LYS A 187 -18.33 -7.87 19.42
N ILE A 188 -17.92 -7.26 18.31
CA ILE A 188 -17.36 -5.91 18.30
C ILE A 188 -18.41 -4.89 18.76
N LEU A 189 -19.63 -4.99 18.23
CA LEU A 189 -20.75 -4.10 18.56
C LEU A 189 -21.18 -4.19 20.04
N GLU A 190 -21.11 -5.38 20.64
CA GLU A 190 -21.45 -5.60 22.06
C GLU A 190 -20.45 -4.95 23.02
N SER A 191 -19.22 -4.70 22.57
CA SER A 191 -18.12 -4.18 23.40
C SER A 191 -17.72 -2.74 23.07
N VAL A 192 -18.24 -2.16 22.00
CA VAL A 192 -17.84 -0.82 21.53
C VAL A 192 -18.51 0.30 22.33
N VAL A 193 -17.69 1.26 22.77
CA VAL A 193 -18.15 2.52 23.37
C VAL A 193 -17.84 3.71 22.43
N HIS A 194 -16.92 3.54 21.47
CA HIS A 194 -16.55 4.55 20.50
C HIS A 194 -17.57 4.66 19.34
N ALA A 195 -18.27 5.80 19.26
CA ALA A 195 -19.36 6.00 18.29
C ALA A 195 -18.95 5.80 16.81
N PRO A 196 -17.79 6.30 16.33
CA PRO A 196 -17.36 6.04 14.94
C PRO A 196 -17.19 4.55 14.61
N LEU A 197 -16.66 3.75 15.54
CA LEU A 197 -16.54 2.30 15.36
C LEU A 197 -17.92 1.63 15.34
N MET A 198 -18.84 2.05 16.21
CA MET A 198 -20.22 1.57 16.22
C MET A 198 -20.92 1.81 14.89
N ILE A 199 -20.76 3.01 14.31
CA ILE A 199 -21.32 3.36 13.00
C ILE A 199 -20.70 2.46 11.92
N ALA A 200 -19.38 2.36 11.86
CA ALA A 200 -18.69 1.54 10.86
C ALA A 200 -19.16 0.07 10.89
N VAL A 201 -19.27 -0.52 12.09
CA VAL A 201 -19.77 -1.90 12.26
C VAL A 201 -21.23 -2.02 11.82
N THR A 202 -22.08 -1.08 12.22
CA THR A 202 -23.51 -1.11 11.87
C THR A 202 -23.73 -0.98 10.37
N ASP A 203 -23.04 -0.04 9.72
CA ASP A 203 -23.10 0.15 8.27
C ASP A 203 -22.62 -1.10 7.52
N THR A 204 -21.59 -1.77 8.06
CA THR A 204 -21.08 -3.03 7.48
C THR A 204 -22.10 -4.14 7.60
N ILE A 205 -22.76 -4.29 8.76
CA ILE A 205 -23.84 -5.28 8.96
C ILE A 205 -25.01 -5.00 8.00
N ILE A 206 -25.40 -3.73 7.84
CA ILE A 206 -26.46 -3.34 6.91
C ILE A 206 -26.10 -3.74 5.48
N ASP A 207 -24.89 -3.44 5.02
CA ASP A 207 -24.48 -3.78 3.66
C ASP A 207 -24.39 -5.29 3.46
N LEU A 208 -23.85 -6.04 4.42
CA LEU A 208 -23.86 -7.50 4.38
C LEU A 208 -25.28 -8.07 4.29
N SER A 209 -26.23 -7.54 5.07
CA SER A 209 -27.64 -8.00 5.00
C SER A 209 -28.32 -7.72 3.65
N ARG A 210 -27.84 -6.71 2.92
CA ARG A 210 -28.33 -6.39 1.57
C ARG A 210 -27.71 -7.30 0.51
N ILE A 211 -26.42 -7.62 0.64
CA ILE A 211 -25.68 -8.49 -0.28
C ILE A 211 -26.09 -9.96 -0.07
N TYR A 212 -26.28 -10.38 1.19
CA TYR A 212 -26.60 -11.73 1.62
C TYR A 212 -27.96 -11.80 2.33
N PRO A 213 -29.09 -11.54 1.65
CA PRO A 213 -30.42 -11.52 2.29
C PRO A 213 -30.91 -12.92 2.70
N GLN A 214 -30.25 -13.97 2.22
CA GLN A 214 -30.67 -15.37 2.36
C GLN A 214 -30.18 -16.00 3.67
N VAL A 215 -29.31 -15.31 4.41
CA VAL A 215 -28.66 -15.79 5.64
C VAL A 215 -29.00 -14.88 6.81
#